data_AF-A0A7K6T3V3-F1
#
_entry.id   AF-A0A7K6T3V3-F1
#
_cell.length_a   1.000
_cell.length_b   1.000
_cell.length_c   1.000
_cell.angle_alpha   90.00
_cell.angle_beta   90.00
_cell.angle_gamma   90.00
#
_symmetry.space_group_name_H-M   'P 1'
#
loop_
_entity.id
_entity.type
_entity.pdbx_description
1 polymer ?
#
loop_
_entity_poly.entity_id
_entity_poly.type
_entity_poly.pdbx_seq_one_letter_code
_entity_poly.pdbx_strand_id
1 'polypeptide(L)'
;EAVAADWMLEFACSCLCRHFGEGCAAQLRRWRDVALALINGLPKIPTHQKKTVYLCQLLIRIAEGKNLECHFEKDQRISPLESALSFWTSLEREEIKLEKLHEDIRCLIQIQIVAVYMESGYFKEAAEVLERLFTDSESDKPLRMKLATIIKSKDPYVPLLQSFNYNLLISKIKSYIEPFMKGNETNFLIQAATKQVESKGLGAIALQNKTVNVDENNESNLKTNQRFVLSIVLLGQKLTISTFSVFKFGLLYSCLHNLQNVKKHGDASACGRKRQRWTYKEDLALKSGVREFGVGNWAKILVHGDFNNRTSVMLKDRWRTL
;
A
#
# COMPACT_ATOMS: atom_id res chain seq x y z
N GLU A 1 31.43 13.24 16.12
CA GLU A 1 30.94 13.00 14.75
C GLU A 1 29.82 11.97 14.70
N ALA A 2 30.02 10.72 15.17
CA ALA A 2 29.00 9.67 15.15
C ALA A 2 27.62 10.10 15.71
N VAL A 3 27.58 10.71 16.90
CA VAL A 3 26.32 11.20 17.51
C VAL A 3 25.61 12.23 16.63
N ALA A 4 26.35 13.11 15.95
CA ALA A 4 25.76 14.08 15.04
C ALA A 4 25.25 13.40 13.76
N ALA A 5 25.99 12.42 13.22
CA ALA A 5 25.54 11.62 12.09
C ALA A 5 24.23 10.89 12.39
N ASP A 6 24.09 10.38 13.62
CA ASP A 6 22.86 9.73 14.08
C ASP A 6 21.66 10.68 14.05
N TRP A 7 21.81 11.86 14.63
CA TRP A 7 20.75 12.87 14.61
C TRP A 7 20.41 13.33 13.19
N MET A 8 21.42 13.53 12.35
CA MET A 8 21.23 13.91 10.94
C MET A 8 20.48 12.84 10.16
N LEU A 9 20.75 11.56 10.39
CA LEU A 9 20.09 10.45 9.72
C LEU A 9 18.62 10.36 10.13
N GLU A 10 18.32 10.44 11.42
CA GLU A 10 16.94 10.45 11.91
C GLU A 10 16.15 11.66 11.39
N PHE A 11 16.80 12.83 11.34
CA PHE A 11 16.22 14.01 10.74
C PHE A 11 15.94 13.80 9.26
N ALA A 12 16.91 13.33 8.47
CA ALA A 12 16.74 13.03 7.06
C ALA A 12 15.61 12.01 6.81
N CYS A 13 15.53 10.96 7.62
CA CYS A 13 14.44 9.98 7.58
C CYS A 13 13.07 10.65 7.80
N SER A 14 12.98 11.53 8.80
CA SER A 14 11.75 12.27 9.09
C SER A 14 11.32 13.16 7.91
N CYS A 15 12.29 13.76 7.22
CA CYS A 15 12.05 14.54 6.01
C CYS A 15 11.54 13.69 4.86
N LEU A 16 12.16 12.53 4.63
CA LEU A 16 11.74 11.56 3.61
C LEU A 16 10.31 11.10 3.85
N CYS A 17 9.99 10.68 5.08
CA CYS A 17 8.66 10.25 5.49
C CYS A 17 7.60 11.33 5.21
N ARG A 18 7.86 12.59 5.58
CA ARG A 18 6.92 13.69 5.37
C ARG A 18 6.70 13.96 3.87
N HIS A 19 7.77 14.11 3.11
CA HIS A 19 7.66 14.43 1.69
C HIS A 19 7.10 13.29 0.84
N PHE A 20 7.32 12.04 1.28
CA PHE A 20 6.65 10.87 0.74
C PHE A 20 5.14 10.93 1.03
N GLY A 21 4.76 11.29 2.25
CA GLY A 21 3.38 11.55 2.67
C GLY A 21 2.68 12.62 1.81
N GLU A 22 3.35 13.72 1.55
CA GLU A 22 2.85 14.85 0.75
C GLU A 22 2.85 14.62 -0.76
N GLY A 23 3.62 13.63 -1.26
CA GLY A 23 3.82 13.42 -2.69
C GLY A 23 4.71 14.48 -3.37
N CYS A 24 5.55 15.18 -2.60
CA CYS A 24 6.42 16.24 -3.13
C CYS A 24 7.71 15.66 -3.74
N ALA A 25 7.68 15.27 -5.01
CA ALA A 25 8.79 14.57 -5.68
C ALA A 25 10.14 15.33 -5.63
N ALA A 26 10.12 16.65 -5.83
CA ALA A 26 11.34 17.47 -5.83
C ALA A 26 12.05 17.47 -4.46
N GLN A 27 11.27 17.63 -3.38
CA GLN A 27 11.84 17.61 -2.03
C GLN A 27 12.23 16.21 -1.60
N LEU A 28 11.44 15.20 -1.99
CA LEU A 28 11.78 13.80 -1.74
C LEU A 28 13.13 13.43 -2.38
N ARG A 29 13.39 13.89 -3.62
CA ARG A 29 14.67 13.70 -4.32
C ARG A 29 15.83 14.37 -3.58
N ARG A 30 15.66 15.62 -3.13
CA ARG A 30 16.68 16.33 -2.36
C ARG A 30 17.04 15.58 -1.08
N TRP A 31 16.03 15.12 -0.34
CA TRP A 31 16.24 14.39 0.91
C TRP A 31 16.74 12.95 0.72
N ARG A 32 16.42 12.32 -0.42
CA ARG A 32 17.03 11.06 -0.84
C ARG A 32 18.54 11.20 -0.92
N ASP A 33 19.03 12.23 -1.62
CA ASP A 33 20.47 12.41 -1.83
C ASP A 33 21.20 12.64 -0.49
N VAL A 34 20.59 13.41 0.42
CA VAL A 34 21.10 13.61 1.79
C VAL A 34 21.13 12.30 2.59
N ALA A 35 20.02 11.56 2.60
CA ALA A 35 19.92 10.31 3.35
C ALA A 35 20.90 9.25 2.83
N LEU A 36 21.06 9.12 1.51
CA LEU A 36 22.04 8.20 0.92
C LEU A 36 23.48 8.57 1.27
N ALA A 37 23.82 9.87 1.25
CA ALA A 37 25.15 10.31 1.66
C ALA A 37 25.45 9.95 3.13
N LEU A 38 24.47 10.15 4.02
CA LEU A 38 24.60 9.79 5.44
C LEU A 38 24.74 8.28 5.63
N ILE A 39 23.90 7.49 4.96
CA ILE A 39 23.92 6.02 5.08
C ILE A 39 25.22 5.44 4.53
N ASN A 40 25.69 5.92 3.38
CA ASN A 40 26.94 5.46 2.76
C ASN A 40 28.18 5.87 3.58
N GLY A 41 28.07 6.92 4.40
CA GLY A 41 29.12 7.33 5.34
C GLY A 41 29.23 6.45 6.58
N LEU A 42 28.25 5.56 6.84
CA LEU A 42 28.30 4.67 8.00
C LEU A 42 29.19 3.46 7.71
N PRO A 43 30.28 3.22 8.47
CA PRO A 43 31.12 2.03 8.28
C PRO A 43 30.37 0.74 8.62
N LYS A 44 29.40 0.83 9.54
CA LYS A 44 28.49 -0.24 9.93
C LYS A 44 27.20 0.37 10.45
N ILE A 45 26.06 -0.19 10.06
CA ILE A 45 24.75 0.26 10.56
C ILE A 45 24.61 -0.15 12.04
N PRO A 46 24.51 0.82 12.97
CA PRO A 46 24.26 0.54 14.38
C PRO A 46 22.87 -0.09 14.59
N THR A 47 22.75 -0.95 15.60
CA THR A 47 21.50 -1.69 15.87
C THR A 47 20.30 -0.77 16.08
N HIS A 48 20.46 0.35 16.80
CA HIS A 48 19.37 1.31 17.02
C HIS A 48 18.92 2.03 15.76
N GLN A 49 19.77 2.10 14.73
CA GLN A 49 19.49 2.82 13.48
C GLN A 49 18.97 1.95 12.36
N LYS A 50 19.02 0.62 12.50
CA LYS A 50 18.61 -0.30 11.44
C LYS A 50 17.24 0.04 10.87
N LYS A 51 16.25 0.29 11.74
CA LYS A 51 14.90 0.68 11.33
C LYS A 51 14.90 1.96 10.49
N THR A 52 15.58 3.00 10.95
CA THR A 52 15.71 4.28 10.24
C THR A 52 16.37 4.10 8.87
N VAL A 53 17.46 3.34 8.80
CA VAL A 53 18.15 3.06 7.53
C VAL A 53 17.25 2.27 6.59
N TYR A 54 16.64 1.18 7.05
CA TYR A 54 15.79 0.35 6.20
C TYR A 54 14.55 1.11 5.72
N LEU A 55 13.95 1.95 6.55
CA LEU A 55 12.85 2.81 6.14
C LEU A 55 13.28 3.83 5.08
N CYS A 56 14.40 4.51 5.26
CA CYS A 56 14.93 5.41 4.23
C CYS A 56 15.13 4.68 2.90
N GLN A 57 15.80 3.52 2.93
CA GLN A 57 16.10 2.73 1.75
C GLN A 57 14.83 2.23 1.06
N LEU A 58 13.81 1.82 1.83
CA LEU A 58 12.48 1.46 1.33
C LEU A 58 11.83 2.64 0.61
N LEU A 59 11.69 3.80 1.27
CA LEU A 59 10.96 4.95 0.72
C LEU A 59 11.61 5.46 -0.57
N ILE A 60 12.94 5.49 -0.61
CA ILE A 60 13.70 5.90 -1.79
C ILE A 60 13.39 4.98 -2.98
N ARG A 61 13.39 3.67 -2.77
CA ARG A 61 13.13 2.68 -3.82
C ARG A 61 11.68 2.65 -4.26
N ILE A 62 10.75 2.82 -3.34
CA ILE A 62 9.31 2.95 -3.66
C ILE A 62 9.06 4.27 -4.40
N ALA A 63 9.82 5.34 -4.16
CA ALA A 63 9.68 6.56 -4.95
C ALA A 63 10.08 6.37 -6.41
N GLU A 64 11.14 5.58 -6.65
CA GLU A 64 11.65 5.27 -7.99
C GLU A 64 11.07 3.96 -8.56
N GLY A 65 10.06 3.37 -7.91
CA GLY A 65 9.62 1.99 -8.17
C GLY A 65 9.10 1.70 -9.57
N LYS A 66 8.63 2.73 -10.27
CA LYS A 66 8.18 2.63 -11.68
C LYS A 66 9.30 2.84 -12.69
N ASN A 67 10.47 3.30 -12.27
CA ASN A 67 11.59 3.61 -13.13
C ASN A 67 12.52 2.40 -13.22
N LEU A 68 12.26 1.51 -14.19
CA LEU A 68 13.04 0.27 -14.37
C LEU A 68 14.50 0.50 -14.79
N GLU A 69 14.83 1.69 -15.29
CA GLU A 69 16.20 2.10 -15.61
C GLU A 69 17.01 2.52 -14.37
N CYS A 70 16.35 2.64 -13.21
CA CYS A 70 17.01 2.98 -11.96
C CYS A 70 17.54 1.72 -11.28
N HIS A 71 18.84 1.69 -10.96
CA HIS A 71 19.48 0.56 -10.32
C HIS A 71 20.09 0.96 -8.98
N PHE A 72 19.69 0.24 -7.92
CA PHE A 72 20.21 0.44 -6.56
C PHE A 72 21.22 -0.64 -6.15
N GLU A 73 21.12 -1.82 -6.75
CA GLU A 73 21.96 -2.96 -6.43
C GLU A 73 23.07 -3.15 -7.46
N LYS A 74 24.11 -3.89 -7.08
CA LYS A 74 25.21 -4.25 -8.01
C LYS A 74 24.70 -5.11 -9.16
N ASP A 75 23.73 -5.98 -8.89
CA ASP A 75 23.03 -6.72 -9.94
C ASP A 75 21.97 -5.80 -10.57
N GLN A 76 22.27 -5.33 -11.78
CA GLN A 76 21.39 -4.44 -12.55
C GLN A 76 20.05 -5.08 -12.91
N ARG A 77 19.92 -6.40 -12.80
CA ARG A 77 18.66 -7.08 -13.04
C ARG A 77 17.66 -6.87 -11.90
N ILE A 78 18.08 -6.36 -10.74
CA ILE A 78 17.22 -6.11 -9.60
C ILE A 78 16.57 -4.74 -9.77
N SER A 79 15.25 -4.72 -9.98
CA SER A 79 14.48 -3.48 -10.06
C SER A 79 14.44 -2.75 -8.71
N PRO A 80 14.12 -1.44 -8.71
CA PRO A 80 13.92 -0.68 -7.48
C PRO A 80 12.93 -1.35 -6.52
N LEU A 81 11.81 -1.89 -7.02
CA LEU A 81 10.80 -2.54 -6.18
C LEU A 81 11.26 -3.90 -5.62
N GLU A 82 12.05 -4.67 -6.37
CA GLU A 82 12.67 -5.91 -5.84
C GLU A 82 13.62 -5.58 -4.70
N SER A 83 14.44 -4.54 -4.86
CA SER A 83 15.28 -4.09 -3.76
C SER A 83 14.43 -3.52 -2.60
N ALA A 84 13.33 -2.80 -2.88
CA ALA A 84 12.41 -2.32 -1.84
C ALA A 84 11.86 -3.47 -0.99
N LEU A 85 11.52 -4.59 -1.63
CA LEU A 85 11.02 -5.79 -0.95
C LEU A 85 12.04 -6.35 0.06
N SER A 86 13.34 -6.37 -0.27
CA SER A 86 14.38 -6.81 0.66
C SER A 86 14.50 -5.93 1.91
N PHE A 87 14.36 -4.61 1.76
CA PHE A 87 14.34 -3.67 2.89
C PHE A 87 13.05 -3.80 3.70
N TRP A 88 11.92 -4.06 3.03
CA TRP A 88 10.66 -4.38 3.70
C TRP A 88 10.80 -5.62 4.59
N THR A 89 11.32 -6.72 4.05
CA THR A 89 11.58 -7.94 4.82
C THR A 89 12.52 -7.70 6.00
N SER A 90 13.48 -6.78 5.85
CA SER A 90 14.39 -6.40 6.94
C SER A 90 13.68 -5.59 8.04
N LEU A 91 12.76 -4.68 7.68
CA LEU A 91 11.91 -3.95 8.62
C LEU A 91 11.00 -4.88 9.41
N GLU A 92 10.38 -5.85 8.73
CA GLU A 92 9.47 -6.82 9.35
C GLU A 92 10.16 -7.65 10.43
N ARG A 93 11.44 -7.97 10.26
CA ARG A 93 12.23 -8.71 11.27
C ARG A 93 12.54 -7.88 12.52
N GLU A 94 12.56 -6.56 12.40
CA GLU A 94 12.86 -5.64 13.50
C GLU A 94 11.58 -5.28 14.30
N GLU A 95 10.40 -5.76 13.90
CA GLU A 95 9.11 -5.41 14.49
C GLU A 95 8.25 -6.61 14.89
N ILE A 96 7.58 -6.48 16.05
CA ILE A 96 6.77 -7.56 16.65
C ILE A 96 5.25 -7.31 16.50
N LYS A 97 4.80 -6.09 16.14
CA LYS A 97 3.41 -5.63 16.44
C LYS A 97 2.51 -5.26 15.25
N LEU A 98 2.87 -5.55 14.00
CA LEU A 98 2.10 -5.10 12.82
C LEU A 98 1.91 -6.18 11.75
N GLU A 99 1.74 -7.45 12.14
CA GLU A 99 1.69 -8.62 11.25
C GLU A 99 0.82 -8.42 10.00
N LYS A 100 -0.41 -7.91 10.19
CA LYS A 100 -1.34 -7.72 9.07
C LYS A 100 -0.95 -6.60 8.11
N LEU A 101 -0.53 -5.44 8.62
CA LEU A 101 -0.10 -4.33 7.75
C LEU A 101 1.18 -4.71 6.99
N HIS A 102 2.05 -5.47 7.65
CA HIS A 102 3.26 -6.05 7.08
C HIS A 102 2.97 -6.97 5.90
N GLU A 103 2.09 -7.94 6.12
CA GLU A 103 1.58 -8.82 5.08
C GLU A 103 0.95 -8.08 3.90
N ASP A 104 0.09 -7.09 4.19
CA ASP A 104 -0.58 -6.28 3.16
C ASP A 104 0.45 -5.55 2.28
N ILE A 105 1.42 -4.87 2.88
CA ILE A 105 2.45 -4.11 2.16
C ILE A 105 3.37 -5.05 1.38
N ARG A 106 3.81 -6.17 1.98
CA ARG A 106 4.64 -7.17 1.31
C ARG A 106 3.95 -7.69 0.04
N CYS A 107 2.69 -8.08 0.16
CA CYS A 107 1.87 -8.56 -0.96
C CYS A 107 1.72 -7.48 -2.04
N LEU A 108 1.46 -6.23 -1.65
CA LEU A 108 1.36 -5.12 -2.58
C LEU A 108 2.67 -4.84 -3.32
N ILE A 109 3.82 -4.89 -2.63
CA ILE A 109 5.14 -4.76 -3.26
C ILE A 109 5.33 -5.88 -4.28
N GLN A 110 5.09 -7.15 -3.90
CA GLN A 110 5.22 -8.30 -4.80
C GLN A 110 4.34 -8.19 -6.06
N ILE A 111 3.07 -7.78 -5.91
CA ILE A 111 2.16 -7.56 -7.04
C ILE A 111 2.67 -6.41 -7.92
N GLN A 112 3.09 -5.30 -7.31
CA GLN A 112 3.53 -4.12 -8.05
C GLN A 112 4.85 -4.33 -8.79
N ILE A 113 5.75 -5.19 -8.29
CA ILE A 113 6.93 -5.59 -9.04
C ILE A 113 6.52 -6.15 -10.39
N VAL A 114 5.62 -7.15 -10.41
CA VAL A 114 5.15 -7.74 -11.67
C VAL A 114 4.34 -6.73 -12.49
N ALA A 115 3.48 -5.93 -11.85
CA ALA A 115 2.63 -4.95 -12.53
C ALA A 115 3.45 -3.93 -13.34
N VAL A 116 4.55 -3.40 -12.79
CA VAL A 116 5.38 -2.39 -13.46
C VAL A 116 6.03 -2.96 -14.74
N TYR A 117 6.55 -4.20 -14.70
CA TYR A 117 7.07 -4.85 -15.91
C TYR A 117 5.96 -5.11 -16.93
N MET A 118 4.77 -5.54 -16.49
CA MET A 118 3.62 -5.76 -17.36
C MET A 118 3.14 -4.47 -18.04
N GLU A 119 3.01 -3.37 -17.28
CA GLU A 119 2.63 -2.04 -17.79
C GLU A 119 3.66 -1.49 -18.80
N SER A 120 4.93 -1.86 -18.64
CA SER A 120 6.03 -1.47 -19.54
C SER A 120 6.17 -2.36 -20.77
N GLY A 121 5.38 -3.44 -20.87
CA GLY A 121 5.43 -4.40 -21.99
C GLY A 121 6.57 -5.42 -21.91
N TYR A 122 7.31 -5.45 -20.80
CA TYR A 122 8.45 -6.36 -20.56
C TYR A 122 7.98 -7.71 -20.00
N PHE A 123 7.22 -8.45 -20.80
CA PHE A 123 6.56 -9.69 -20.35
C PHE A 123 7.54 -10.83 -20.03
N LYS A 124 8.68 -10.88 -20.71
CA LYS A 124 9.69 -11.93 -20.50
C LYS A 124 10.40 -11.69 -19.17
N GLU A 125 10.80 -10.45 -18.94
CA GLU A 125 11.41 -9.95 -17.73
C GLU A 125 10.45 -10.10 -16.54
N ALA A 126 9.15 -9.83 -16.73
CA ALA A 126 8.12 -10.08 -15.72
C ALA A 126 8.09 -11.56 -15.28
N ALA A 127 8.26 -12.51 -16.22
CA ALA A 127 8.34 -13.93 -15.90
C ALA A 127 9.63 -14.29 -15.14
N GLU A 128 10.77 -13.75 -15.56
CA GLU A 128 12.06 -13.95 -14.88
C GLU A 128 12.03 -13.40 -13.45
N VAL A 129 11.46 -12.20 -13.27
CA VAL A 129 11.27 -11.56 -11.97
C VAL A 129 10.33 -12.38 -11.09
N LEU A 130 9.23 -12.92 -11.64
CA LEU A 130 8.32 -13.79 -10.90
C LEU A 130 9.03 -15.02 -10.33
N GLU A 131 9.91 -15.65 -11.12
CA GLU A 131 10.68 -16.80 -10.66
C GLU A 131 11.61 -16.43 -9.50
N ARG A 132 12.31 -15.29 -9.59
CA ARG A 132 13.18 -14.80 -8.51
C ARG A 132 12.44 -14.46 -7.23
N LEU A 133 11.26 -13.83 -7.34
CA LEU A 133 10.46 -13.39 -6.20
C LEU A 133 9.96 -14.53 -5.32
N PHE A 134 9.68 -15.68 -5.93
CA PHE A 134 9.00 -16.80 -5.28
C PHE A 134 9.85 -18.08 -5.29
N THR A 135 11.17 -17.93 -5.24
CA THR A 135 12.10 -19.07 -5.16
C THR A 135 11.82 -19.85 -3.86
N ASP A 136 11.38 -21.10 -3.98
CA ASP A 136 11.17 -22.09 -2.90
C ASP A 136 10.10 -21.79 -1.80
N SER A 137 9.23 -20.80 -1.99
CA SER A 137 8.15 -20.46 -1.03
C SER A 137 6.84 -21.21 -1.33
N GLU A 138 6.54 -22.28 -0.58
CA GLU A 138 5.24 -22.99 -0.68
C GLU A 138 4.05 -22.13 -0.22
N SER A 139 4.25 -21.17 0.70
CA SER A 139 3.18 -20.29 1.19
C SER A 139 2.67 -19.31 0.13
N ASP A 140 3.55 -18.91 -0.81
CA ASP A 140 3.22 -17.91 -1.83
C ASP A 140 2.75 -18.52 -3.16
N LYS A 141 2.67 -19.85 -3.22
CA LYS A 141 2.23 -20.62 -4.40
C LYS A 141 0.91 -20.13 -5.00
N PRO A 142 -0.12 -19.72 -4.22
CA PRO A 142 -1.34 -19.16 -4.80
C PRO A 142 -1.06 -17.87 -5.59
N LEU A 143 -0.38 -16.90 -4.97
CA LEU A 143 -0.10 -15.60 -5.58
C LEU A 143 0.77 -15.75 -6.83
N ARG A 144 1.84 -16.54 -6.73
CA ARG A 144 2.72 -16.89 -7.86
C ARG A 144 1.94 -17.43 -9.05
N MET A 145 1.05 -18.41 -8.84
CA MET A 145 0.26 -19.00 -9.92
C MET A 145 -0.70 -18.00 -10.60
N LYS A 146 -1.26 -17.07 -9.82
CA LYS A 146 -2.15 -16.04 -10.37
C LYS A 146 -1.36 -15.02 -11.19
N LEU A 147 -0.22 -14.54 -10.68
CA LEU A 147 0.66 -13.63 -11.40
C LEU A 147 1.23 -14.30 -12.68
N ALA A 148 1.60 -15.58 -12.63
CA ALA A 148 2.01 -16.34 -13.81
C ALA A 148 0.92 -16.39 -14.89
N THR A 149 -0.35 -16.58 -14.48
CA THR A 149 -1.49 -16.56 -15.41
C THR A 149 -1.67 -15.17 -16.05
N ILE A 150 -1.48 -14.10 -15.29
CA ILE A 150 -1.57 -12.72 -15.77
C ILE A 150 -0.42 -12.40 -16.75
N ILE A 151 0.80 -12.83 -16.45
CA ILE A 151 1.94 -12.67 -17.37
C ILE A 151 1.69 -13.40 -18.68
N LYS A 152 1.13 -14.62 -18.63
CA LYS A 152 0.75 -15.38 -19.82
C LYS A 152 -0.33 -14.70 -20.66
N SER A 153 -1.29 -14.00 -20.02
CA SER A 153 -2.32 -13.26 -20.75
C SER A 153 -1.79 -12.00 -21.43
N LYS A 154 -0.59 -11.51 -21.04
CA LYS A 154 0.04 -10.28 -21.56
C LYS A 154 -0.85 -9.04 -21.49
N ASP A 155 -1.80 -9.04 -20.55
CA ASP A 155 -2.74 -7.95 -20.32
C ASP A 155 -2.43 -7.29 -18.97
N PRO A 156 -1.90 -6.05 -18.96
CA PRO A 156 -1.61 -5.34 -17.72
C PRO A 156 -2.86 -4.76 -17.03
N TYR A 157 -4.02 -4.70 -17.71
CA TYR A 157 -5.22 -4.05 -17.20
C TYR A 157 -6.22 -5.03 -16.56
N VAL A 158 -5.76 -6.22 -16.20
CA VAL A 158 -6.59 -7.20 -15.49
C VAL A 158 -7.09 -6.65 -14.15
N PRO A 159 -8.30 -7.05 -13.69
CA PRO A 159 -8.90 -6.52 -12.46
C PRO A 159 -8.02 -6.64 -11.21
N LEU A 160 -7.15 -7.64 -11.15
CA LEU A 160 -6.20 -7.79 -10.03
C LEU A 160 -5.20 -6.62 -9.99
N LEU A 161 -4.54 -6.31 -11.10
CA LEU A 161 -3.52 -5.25 -11.13
C LEU A 161 -4.16 -3.86 -10.93
N GLN A 162 -5.39 -3.67 -11.40
CA GLN A 162 -6.15 -2.45 -11.18
C GLN A 162 -6.59 -2.25 -9.72
N SER A 163 -7.02 -3.32 -9.05
CA SER A 163 -7.44 -3.25 -7.64
C SER A 163 -6.25 -3.11 -6.68
N PHE A 164 -5.14 -3.79 -6.98
CA PHE A 164 -3.90 -3.73 -6.21
C PHE A 164 -2.91 -2.74 -6.81
N ASN A 165 -3.36 -1.52 -7.11
CA ASN A 165 -2.54 -0.52 -7.82
C ASN A 165 -1.47 0.15 -6.95
N TYR A 166 -0.56 0.87 -7.61
CA TYR A 166 0.55 1.58 -6.97
C TYR A 166 0.08 2.60 -5.90
N ASN A 167 -1.05 3.28 -6.11
CA ASN A 167 -1.56 4.25 -5.15
C ASN A 167 -2.00 3.58 -3.83
N LEU A 168 -2.53 2.35 -3.91
CA LEU A 168 -2.85 1.56 -2.72
C LEU A 168 -1.58 1.18 -1.96
N LEU A 169 -0.51 0.78 -2.66
CA LEU A 169 0.80 0.54 -2.05
C LEU A 169 1.31 1.79 -1.31
N ILE A 170 1.31 2.94 -1.97
CA ILE A 170 1.72 4.22 -1.38
C ILE A 170 0.88 4.55 -0.14
N SER A 171 -0.45 4.38 -0.22
CA SER A 171 -1.37 4.63 0.90
C SER A 171 -1.06 3.75 2.11
N LYS A 172 -0.82 2.44 1.90
CA LYS A 172 -0.48 1.51 2.96
C LYS A 172 0.87 1.81 3.60
N ILE A 173 1.87 2.18 2.80
CA ILE A 173 3.16 2.64 3.31
C ILE A 173 3.00 3.92 4.14
N LYS A 174 2.15 4.88 3.73
CA LYS A 174 1.85 6.07 4.54
C LYS A 174 1.26 5.69 5.91
N SER A 175 0.31 4.74 5.95
CA SER A 175 -0.23 4.22 7.21
C SER A 175 0.83 3.57 8.10
N TYR A 176 1.88 2.96 7.52
CA TYR A 176 3.01 2.42 8.27
C TYR A 176 3.95 3.53 8.81
N ILE A 177 4.16 4.59 8.02
CA ILE A 177 5.01 5.74 8.41
C ILE A 177 4.40 6.54 9.58
N GLU A 178 3.07 6.66 9.65
CA GLU A 178 2.39 7.48 10.65
C GLU A 178 2.80 7.14 12.11
N PRO A 179 2.71 5.88 12.58
CA PRO A 179 3.20 5.49 13.90
C PRO A 179 4.71 5.74 14.10
N PHE A 180 5.51 5.49 13.06
CA PHE A 180 6.96 5.71 13.10
C PHE A 180 7.29 7.18 13.34
N MET A 181 6.61 8.08 12.63
CA MET A 181 6.80 9.53 12.77
C MET A 181 6.41 10.04 14.15
N LYS A 182 5.35 9.49 14.75
CA LYS A 182 4.93 9.85 16.11
C LYS A 182 5.98 9.48 17.17
N GLY A 183 6.72 8.38 16.97
CA GLY A 183 7.86 8.04 17.83
C GLY A 183 9.05 9.00 17.66
N ASN A 184 9.25 9.51 16.44
CA ASN A 184 10.36 10.38 16.06
C ASN A 184 10.16 11.87 16.39
N GLU A 185 9.01 12.29 16.91
CA GLU A 185 8.79 13.66 17.43
C GLU A 185 9.79 14.05 18.54
N THR A 186 10.47 13.04 19.11
CA THR A 186 11.52 13.20 20.11
C THR A 186 12.91 13.50 19.55
N ASN A 187 13.09 13.53 18.22
CA ASN A 187 14.39 13.75 17.60
C ASN A 187 15.01 15.10 18.00
N PHE A 188 16.28 15.06 18.41
CA PHE A 188 16.99 16.22 18.94
C PHE A 188 17.03 17.41 17.97
N LEU A 189 17.31 17.19 16.68
CA LEU A 189 17.40 18.27 15.70
C LEU A 189 16.03 18.88 15.41
N ILE A 190 14.97 18.06 15.36
CA ILE A 190 13.61 18.56 15.22
C ILE A 190 13.25 19.45 16.42
N GLN A 191 13.50 18.99 17.64
CA GLN A 191 13.20 19.76 18.85
C GLN A 191 14.01 21.06 18.95
N ALA A 192 15.31 20.99 18.63
CA ALA A 192 16.18 22.15 18.64
C ALA A 192 15.74 23.19 17.60
N ALA A 193 15.39 22.75 16.39
CA ALA A 193 14.88 23.63 15.34
C ALA A 193 13.54 24.27 15.73
N THR A 194 12.63 23.51 16.33
CA THR A 194 11.33 24.01 16.83
C THR A 194 11.52 25.11 17.88
N LYS A 195 12.32 24.86 18.92
CA LYS A 195 12.62 25.86 19.97
C LYS A 195 13.26 27.13 19.37
N GLN A 196 14.11 26.96 18.37
CA GLN A 196 14.79 28.07 17.71
C GLN A 196 13.84 28.96 16.88
N VAL A 197 12.82 28.37 16.26
CA VAL A 197 11.78 29.10 15.51
C VAL A 197 10.82 29.82 16.46
N GLU A 198 10.43 29.17 17.56
CA GLU A 198 9.57 29.75 18.60
C GLU A 198 10.24 30.97 19.26
N SER A 199 11.50 30.83 19.67
CA SER A 199 12.28 31.91 20.30
C SER A 199 12.54 33.12 19.39
N LYS A 200 12.61 32.91 18.07
CA LYS A 200 12.79 34.00 17.09
C LYS A 200 11.48 34.69 16.69
N GLY A 201 10.33 34.28 17.25
CA GLY A 201 9.02 34.85 16.87
C GLY A 201 8.63 34.63 15.41
N LEU A 202 9.34 33.73 14.70
CA LEU A 202 9.17 33.49 13.27
C LEU A 202 7.85 32.79 12.92
N GLY A 203 7.12 32.29 13.92
CA GLY A 203 5.75 31.79 13.76
C GLY A 203 4.73 32.87 13.37
N ALA A 204 4.94 34.13 13.78
CA ALA A 204 4.00 35.23 13.51
C ALA A 204 4.27 35.96 12.18
N ILE A 205 5.54 36.06 11.77
CA ILE A 205 5.96 36.83 10.58
C ILE A 205 5.53 36.15 9.27
N ALA A 206 5.38 34.83 9.24
CA ALA A 206 4.95 34.09 8.05
C ALA A 206 3.45 34.21 7.74
N LEU A 207 2.61 34.60 8.71
CA LEU A 207 1.17 34.76 8.50
C LEU A 207 0.84 36.01 7.67
N GLN A 208 1.67 37.06 7.77
CA GLN A 208 1.49 38.32 7.03
C GLN A 208 1.99 38.23 5.57
N ASN A 209 2.99 37.38 5.30
CA ASN A 209 3.54 37.19 3.95
C ASN A 209 2.65 36.35 3.02
N LYS A 210 1.45 35.95 3.47
CA LYS A 210 0.44 35.32 2.61
C LYS A 210 -0.42 36.35 1.84
N THR A 211 -0.33 37.65 2.18
CA THR A 211 -1.29 38.65 1.67
C THR A 211 -0.70 39.68 0.70
N VAL A 212 0.62 39.81 0.50
CA VAL A 212 1.14 40.81 -0.45
C VAL A 212 2.35 40.33 -1.27
N ASN A 213 2.07 40.19 -2.58
CA ASN A 213 2.87 40.31 -3.81
C ASN A 213 4.23 39.60 -4.07
N VAL A 214 4.20 38.92 -5.22
CA VAL A 214 5.13 38.90 -6.38
C VAL A 214 6.41 39.72 -6.23
N ASP A 215 7.55 39.04 -6.25
CA ASP A 215 8.69 39.37 -7.14
C ASP A 215 9.70 38.22 -7.20
N GLU A 216 10.21 37.96 -8.42
CA GLU A 216 11.22 36.97 -8.73
C GLU A 216 12.64 37.48 -8.41
N ASN A 217 13.38 36.71 -7.62
CA ASN A 217 14.67 36.06 -7.99
C ASN A 217 15.63 35.90 -6.80
N ASN A 218 16.24 34.71 -6.75
CA ASN A 218 17.41 34.31 -5.96
C ASN A 218 17.31 34.24 -4.42
N GLU A 219 16.12 34.00 -3.86
CA GLU A 219 15.94 33.75 -2.42
C GLU A 219 15.02 32.53 -2.12
N SER A 220 14.96 31.56 -3.02
CA SER A 220 13.96 30.46 -2.95
C SER A 220 14.36 29.35 -1.98
N ASN A 221 15.64 29.08 -1.75
CA ASN A 221 16.06 27.97 -0.89
C ASN A 221 15.95 28.28 0.62
N LEU A 222 16.27 29.50 1.06
CA LEU A 222 16.24 29.86 2.49
C LEU A 222 14.80 30.03 3.01
N LYS A 223 13.92 30.67 2.23
CA LYS A 223 12.47 30.79 2.53
C LYS A 223 11.77 29.43 2.55
N THR A 224 12.16 28.50 1.67
CA THR A 224 11.62 27.12 1.66
C THR A 224 12.07 26.32 2.88
N ASN A 225 13.34 26.46 3.29
CA ASN A 225 13.84 25.80 4.51
C ASN A 225 13.24 26.40 5.81
N GLN A 226 12.92 27.70 5.83
CA GLN A 226 12.20 28.32 6.96
C GLN A 226 10.73 27.88 7.03
N ARG A 227 10.03 27.81 5.89
CA ARG A 227 8.69 27.20 5.79
C ARG A 227 8.70 25.72 6.18
N PHE A 228 9.78 25.01 5.89
CA PHE A 228 9.98 23.60 6.24
C PHE A 228 10.03 23.40 7.76
N VAL A 229 10.84 24.18 8.50
CA VAL A 229 10.87 24.06 9.98
C VAL A 229 9.52 24.46 10.55
N LEU A 230 8.88 25.50 10.01
CA LEU A 230 7.54 25.92 10.43
C LEU A 230 6.45 24.87 10.14
N SER A 231 6.55 24.13 9.04
CA SER A 231 5.62 23.03 8.72
C SER A 231 5.76 21.84 9.69
N ILE A 232 6.98 21.57 10.16
CA ILE A 232 7.25 20.59 11.21
C ILE A 232 6.62 21.06 12.55
N VAL A 233 6.75 22.36 12.87
CA VAL A 233 6.18 22.99 14.08
C VAL A 233 4.64 22.95 14.08
N LEU A 234 3.99 23.22 12.94
CA LEU A 234 2.53 23.26 12.84
C LEU A 234 1.87 21.88 12.91
N LEU A 235 2.56 20.82 12.48
CA LEU A 235 2.07 19.44 12.56
C LEU A 235 1.96 18.94 14.01
N GLY A 236 2.83 19.44 14.90
CA GLY A 236 2.78 19.15 16.34
C GLY A 236 1.59 19.77 17.09
N GLN A 237 0.85 20.70 16.47
CA GLN A 237 -0.26 21.42 17.13
C GLN A 237 -1.64 21.23 16.50
N LYS A 238 -1.78 20.49 15.39
CA LYS A 238 -3.11 20.20 14.80
C LYS A 238 -3.20 18.78 14.22
N LEU A 239 -3.75 17.87 15.03
CA LEU A 239 -4.52 16.72 14.56
C LEU A 239 -5.63 16.40 15.58
N THR A 240 -6.60 17.30 15.68
CA THR A 240 -7.92 16.97 16.20
C THR A 240 -8.67 16.17 15.14
N ILE A 241 -8.73 14.86 15.40
CA ILE A 241 -9.77 13.89 15.04
C ILE A 241 -10.67 14.32 13.87
N SER A 242 -10.40 13.77 12.69
CA SER A 242 -11.44 13.55 11.68
C SER A 242 -11.61 12.04 11.54
N THR A 243 -12.78 11.57 11.92
CA THR A 243 -13.25 10.19 11.85
C THR A 243 -13.20 9.68 10.42
N PHE A 244 -12.16 8.92 10.06
CA PHE A 244 -12.17 8.11 8.85
C PHE A 244 -12.78 6.74 9.16
N SER A 245 -13.83 6.43 8.43
CA SER A 245 -14.59 5.20 8.50
C SER A 245 -13.68 3.98 8.40
N VAL A 246 -13.93 3.03 9.29
CA VAL A 246 -13.21 1.76 9.41
C VAL A 246 -13.46 0.93 8.16
N PHE A 247 -12.62 1.08 7.14
CA PHE A 247 -12.52 0.10 6.06
C PHE A 247 -11.73 -1.11 6.56
N LYS A 248 -12.46 -2.08 7.14
CA LYS A 248 -11.96 -3.42 7.41
C LYS A 248 -11.54 -4.07 6.09
N PHE A 249 -10.23 -4.14 5.81
CA PHE A 249 -9.71 -5.09 4.83
C PHE A 249 -8.67 -6.00 5.47
N GLY A 250 -9.08 -7.25 5.72
CA GLY A 250 -8.23 -8.42 5.85
C GLY A 250 -7.63 -8.76 4.50
N LEU A 251 -6.49 -8.18 4.14
CA LEU A 251 -5.98 -8.18 2.78
C LEU A 251 -5.21 -9.47 2.47
N LEU A 252 -4.48 -10.08 3.41
CA LEU A 252 -3.92 -11.42 3.20
C LEU A 252 -5.02 -12.50 3.15
N TYR A 253 -5.98 -12.45 4.07
CA TYR A 253 -7.13 -13.35 4.07
C TYR A 253 -8.01 -13.14 2.82
N SER A 254 -8.18 -11.90 2.32
CA SER A 254 -8.90 -11.63 1.07
C SER A 254 -8.10 -11.97 -0.18
N CYS A 255 -6.76 -11.80 -0.20
CA CYS A 255 -5.93 -12.29 -1.29
C CYS A 255 -6.09 -13.79 -1.39
N LEU A 256 -5.86 -14.54 -0.31
CA LEU A 256 -5.99 -16.00 -0.30
C LEU A 256 -7.42 -16.47 -0.56
N HIS A 257 -8.45 -15.84 0.02
CA HIS A 257 -9.85 -16.25 -0.14
C HIS A 257 -10.43 -15.87 -1.53
N ASN A 258 -9.99 -14.76 -2.14
CA ASN A 258 -10.30 -14.45 -3.55
C ASN A 258 -9.42 -15.24 -4.54
N LEU A 259 -8.31 -15.82 -4.09
CA LEU A 259 -7.51 -16.78 -4.87
C LEU A 259 -8.09 -18.20 -4.83
N GLN A 260 -8.69 -18.64 -3.72
CA GLN A 260 -9.37 -19.93 -3.62
C GLN A 260 -10.65 -20.01 -4.45
N ASN A 261 -11.30 -18.87 -4.71
CA ASN A 261 -12.43 -18.79 -5.65
C ASN A 261 -12.05 -19.04 -7.13
N VAL A 262 -10.74 -19.13 -7.45
CA VAL A 262 -10.25 -19.49 -8.80
C VAL A 262 -9.70 -20.93 -8.86
N LYS A 263 -9.42 -21.58 -7.72
CA LYS A 263 -8.80 -22.92 -7.66
C LYS A 263 -9.71 -24.08 -7.23
N LYS A 264 -10.98 -23.84 -6.88
CA LYS A 264 -11.99 -24.91 -6.86
C LYS A 264 -12.74 -24.97 -8.19
N HIS A 265 -12.07 -25.49 -9.23
CA HIS A 265 -12.67 -26.40 -10.20
C HIS A 265 -11.58 -26.96 -11.14
N GLY A 266 -11.25 -28.24 -10.93
CA GLY A 266 -10.34 -29.04 -11.75
C GLY A 266 -9.45 -29.90 -10.84
N ASP A 267 -9.73 -31.17 -10.52
CA ASP A 267 -10.58 -32.13 -11.20
C ASP A 267 -11.29 -33.07 -10.22
N ALA A 268 -12.59 -33.22 -10.40
CA ALA A 268 -13.27 -34.49 -10.23
C ALA A 268 -14.50 -34.50 -11.14
N SER A 269 -14.37 -35.25 -12.24
CA SER A 269 -15.44 -35.80 -13.05
C SER A 269 -16.21 -34.82 -13.96
N ALA A 270 -16.26 -35.19 -15.23
CA ALA A 270 -16.99 -34.52 -16.29
C ALA A 270 -18.47 -34.25 -15.91
N CYS A 271 -18.89 -32.98 -15.94
CA CYS A 271 -20.17 -32.50 -16.52
C CYS A 271 -20.23 -30.98 -16.39
N GLY A 272 -20.68 -30.26 -17.44
CA GLY A 272 -20.77 -28.80 -17.49
C GLY A 272 -21.56 -28.16 -16.33
N ARG A 273 -21.44 -26.83 -16.16
CA ARG A 273 -22.16 -26.04 -15.12
C ARG A 273 -23.63 -26.45 -15.04
N LYS A 274 -23.95 -27.39 -14.15
CA LYS A 274 -25.32 -27.81 -13.91
C LYS A 274 -25.98 -26.66 -13.16
N ARG A 275 -26.93 -26.01 -13.83
CA ARG A 275 -27.93 -25.14 -13.19
C ARG A 275 -28.41 -25.87 -11.94
N GLN A 276 -28.27 -25.27 -10.75
CA GLN A 276 -28.79 -25.87 -9.51
C GLN A 276 -30.28 -26.14 -9.70
N ARG A 277 -30.62 -27.43 -9.76
CA ARG A 277 -31.99 -27.90 -10.01
C ARG A 277 -32.86 -27.48 -8.83
N TRP A 278 -34.07 -27.02 -9.10
CA TRP A 278 -35.05 -26.72 -8.06
C TRP A 278 -35.56 -28.02 -7.48
N THR A 279 -35.60 -28.08 -6.16
CA THR A 279 -36.17 -29.20 -5.41
C THR A 279 -37.66 -28.97 -5.21
N TYR A 280 -38.41 -30.07 -5.06
CA TYR A 280 -39.86 -30.00 -4.80
C TYR A 280 -40.19 -29.20 -3.53
N LYS A 281 -39.32 -29.26 -2.50
CA LYS A 281 -39.48 -28.48 -1.26
C LYS A 281 -39.35 -26.97 -1.52
N GLU A 282 -38.36 -26.55 -2.31
CA GLU A 282 -38.20 -25.14 -2.70
C GLU A 282 -39.41 -24.67 -3.53
N ASP A 283 -39.89 -25.47 -4.48
CA ASP A 283 -41.05 -25.11 -5.30
C ASP A 283 -42.34 -25.00 -4.47
N LEU A 284 -42.52 -25.87 -3.47
CA LEU A 284 -43.63 -25.82 -2.53
C LEU A 284 -43.55 -24.56 -1.64
N ALA A 285 -42.37 -24.26 -1.10
CA ALA A 285 -42.13 -23.06 -0.31
C ALA A 285 -42.36 -21.78 -1.13
N LEU A 286 -41.96 -21.77 -2.41
CA LEU A 286 -42.21 -20.66 -3.32
C LEU A 286 -43.70 -20.49 -3.61
N LYS A 287 -44.43 -21.56 -3.90
CA LYS A 287 -45.90 -21.53 -4.10
C LYS A 287 -46.64 -21.07 -2.85
N SER A 288 -46.21 -21.50 -1.67
CA SER A 288 -46.79 -21.05 -0.39
C SER A 288 -46.51 -19.57 -0.16
N GLY A 289 -45.26 -19.12 -0.34
CA GLY A 289 -44.88 -17.73 -0.16
C GLY A 289 -45.55 -16.79 -1.16
N VAL A 290 -45.75 -17.21 -2.40
CA VAL A 290 -46.53 -16.40 -3.37
C VAL A 290 -48.01 -16.34 -2.99
N ARG A 291 -48.60 -17.41 -2.43
CA ARG A 291 -49.99 -17.40 -1.95
C ARG A 291 -50.18 -16.45 -0.76
N GLU A 292 -49.18 -16.36 0.11
CA GLU A 292 -49.22 -15.56 1.34
C GLU A 292 -48.85 -14.10 1.12
N PHE A 293 -47.77 -13.82 0.38
CA PHE A 293 -47.23 -12.47 0.19
C PHE A 293 -47.58 -11.85 -1.17
N GLY A 294 -48.11 -12.61 -2.12
CA GLY A 294 -48.42 -12.14 -3.47
C GLY A 294 -47.21 -12.12 -4.42
N VAL A 295 -47.50 -12.16 -5.73
CA VAL A 295 -46.50 -12.15 -6.81
C VAL A 295 -45.72 -10.82 -6.79
N GLY A 296 -44.39 -10.88 -6.87
CA GLY A 296 -43.52 -9.70 -6.88
C GLY A 296 -42.80 -9.44 -5.56
N ASN A 297 -43.27 -10.01 -4.45
CA ASN A 297 -42.69 -9.83 -3.12
C ASN A 297 -41.56 -10.83 -2.81
N TRP A 298 -40.63 -11.02 -3.76
CA TRP A 298 -39.59 -12.06 -3.72
C TRP A 298 -38.62 -11.94 -2.55
N ALA A 299 -38.30 -10.72 -2.12
CA ALA A 299 -37.44 -10.49 -0.96
C ALA A 299 -38.11 -10.92 0.35
N LYS A 300 -39.43 -10.70 0.49
CA LYS A 300 -40.19 -11.17 1.66
C LYS A 300 -40.34 -12.68 1.64
N ILE A 301 -40.63 -13.25 0.48
CA ILE A 301 -40.73 -14.71 0.29
C ILE A 301 -39.38 -15.38 0.61
N LEU A 302 -38.27 -14.81 0.17
CA LEU A 302 -36.92 -15.34 0.45
C LEU A 302 -36.59 -15.37 1.95
N VAL A 303 -37.04 -14.38 2.72
CA VAL A 303 -36.84 -14.34 4.17
C VAL A 303 -37.75 -15.32 4.90
N HIS A 304 -38.94 -15.59 4.36
CA HIS A 304 -39.95 -16.45 4.99
C HIS A 304 -39.74 -17.95 4.72
N GLY A 305 -39.06 -18.31 3.63
CA GLY A 305 -38.84 -19.71 3.24
C GLY A 305 -37.39 -20.14 3.28
N ASP A 306 -37.16 -21.44 3.50
CA ASP A 306 -35.83 -22.04 3.37
C ASP A 306 -35.53 -22.34 1.90
N PHE A 307 -34.72 -21.47 1.29
CA PHE A 307 -34.33 -21.57 -0.10
C PHE A 307 -32.83 -21.81 -0.28
N ASN A 308 -32.12 -22.53 0.59
CA ASN A 308 -30.77 -23.08 0.33
C ASN A 308 -29.83 -22.15 -0.51
N ASN A 309 -29.53 -20.95 0.00
CA ASN A 309 -28.68 -19.93 -0.65
C ASN A 309 -29.18 -19.38 -2.01
N ARG A 310 -30.47 -19.50 -2.34
CA ARG A 310 -31.08 -18.85 -3.51
C ARG A 310 -31.23 -17.34 -3.27
N THR A 311 -31.34 -16.60 -4.36
CA THR A 311 -31.57 -15.15 -4.33
C THR A 311 -32.99 -14.80 -4.77
N SER A 312 -33.46 -13.61 -4.41
CA SER A 312 -34.78 -13.11 -4.78
C SER A 312 -34.99 -13.08 -6.30
N VAL A 313 -33.92 -12.87 -7.07
CA VAL A 313 -33.93 -12.93 -8.54
C VAL A 313 -34.15 -14.37 -9.03
N MET A 314 -33.51 -15.37 -8.41
CA MET A 314 -33.72 -16.78 -8.77
C MET A 314 -35.15 -17.24 -8.49
N LEU A 315 -35.76 -16.79 -7.39
CA LEU A 315 -37.17 -17.07 -7.08
C LEU A 315 -38.10 -16.48 -8.15
N LYS A 316 -37.85 -15.23 -8.55
CA LYS A 316 -38.59 -14.57 -9.64
C LYS A 316 -38.47 -15.34 -10.95
N ASP A 317 -37.26 -15.74 -11.32
CA ASP A 317 -37.03 -16.46 -12.57
C ASP A 317 -37.57 -17.90 -12.53
N ARG A 318 -37.55 -18.55 -11.38
CA ARG A 318 -38.19 -19.85 -11.20
C ARG A 318 -39.70 -19.76 -11.31
N TRP A 319 -40.32 -18.75 -10.69
CA TRP A 319 -41.77 -18.56 -10.75
C TRP A 319 -42.29 -18.41 -12.18
N ARG A 320 -41.50 -17.79 -13.08
CA ARG A 320 -41.82 -17.70 -14.51
C ARG A 320 -41.80 -19.05 -15.24
N THR A 321 -41.23 -20.08 -14.62
CA THR A 321 -41.01 -21.42 -15.19
C THR A 321 -41.66 -22.55 -14.37
N LEU A 322 -42.50 -22.20 -13.38
CA LEU A 322 -43.15 -23.12 -12.44
C LEU A 322 -44.60 -23.41 -12.81
#